data_AF-A0A6G0W483-F1
#
_entry.id   AF-A0A6G0W483-F1
#
_cell.length_a   1.000
_cell.length_b   1.000
_cell.length_c   1.000
_cell.angle_alpha   90.00
_cell.angle_beta   90.00
_cell.angle_gamma   90.00
#
_symmetry.space_group_name_H-M   'P 1'
#
loop_
_entity.id
_entity.type
_entity.pdbx_description
1 polymer ?
#
loop_
_entity_poly.entity_id
_entity_poly.type
_entity_poly.pdbx_seq_one_letter_code
_entity_poly.pdbx_strand_id
1 'polypeptide(L)' 'MAIYFLGWELEVLEERVRLIERRLERRTLRDTQNPYELPRSEFMDIFRLSPELSMDLTNNLRPFLKRDRNSGIPVEIQ' A
#
# COMPACT_ATOMS: atom_id res chain seq x y z
N MET A 1 -1.84 24.68 29.29
CA MET A 1 -0.94 24.43 28.15
C MET A 1 -0.57 22.95 28.01
N ALA A 2 0.15 22.35 28.97
CA ALA A 2 0.58 20.94 28.88
C ALA A 2 -0.56 19.89 28.81
N ILE A 3 -1.66 20.09 29.54
CA ILE A 3 -2.79 19.15 29.55
C ILE A 3 -3.50 19.06 28.19
N TYR A 4 -3.68 20.19 27.50
CA TYR A 4 -4.28 20.23 26.17
C TYR A 4 -3.40 19.56 25.11
N PHE A 5 -2.08 19.75 25.23
CA PHE A 5 -1.12 19.07 24.37
C PHE A 5 -1.16 17.54 24.54
N LEU A 6 -1.19 17.08 25.80
CA LEU A 6 -1.31 15.64 26.11
C LEU A 6 -2.64 15.05 25.61
N GLY A 7 -3.75 15.78 25.73
CA GLY A 7 -5.04 15.35 25.19
C GLY A 7 -5.01 15.19 23.66
N TRP A 8 -4.41 16.15 22.95
CA TRP A 8 -4.26 16.06 21.50
C TRP A 8 -3.33 14.92 21.06
N GLU A 9 -2.20 14.70 21.75
CA GLU A 9 -1.32 13.57 21.45
C GLU A 9 -2.02 12.22 21.67
N LEU A 10 -2.88 12.12 22.69
CA LEU A 10 -3.67 10.92 22.94
C LEU A 10 -4.63 10.64 21.79
N GLU A 11 -5.38 11.64 21.32
CA GLU A 11 -6.29 11.48 20.16
C GLU A 11 -5.54 11.05 18.90
N VAL A 12 -4.37 11.64 18.63
CA VAL A 12 -3.52 11.26 17.50
C VAL A 12 -3.03 9.82 17.63
N LEU A 13 -2.66 9.40 18.84
CA LEU A 13 -2.21 8.05 19.09
C LEU A 13 -3.35 7.03 18.93
N GLU A 14 -4.54 7.34 19.45
CA GLU A 14 -5.74 6.50 19.27
C GLU A 14 -6.08 6.29 17.80
N GLU A 15 -6.02 7.35 16.99
CA GLU A 15 -6.30 7.23 15.56
C GLU A 15 -5.25 6.37 14.84
N ARG A 16 -3.97 6.51 15.22
CA ARG A 16 -2.91 5.64 14.70
C ARG A 16 -3.11 4.18 15.09
N VAL A 17 -3.53 3.91 16.33
CA VAL A 17 -3.85 2.55 16.79
C VAL A 17 -4.99 1.96 15.95
N ARG A 18 -6.09 2.70 15.75
CA ARG A 18 -7.22 2.27 14.91
C ARG A 18 -6.81 1.93 13.48
N LEU A 19 -5.92 2.74 12.89
CA LEU A 19 -5.39 2.48 11.55
C LEU A 19 -4.57 1.19 11.50
N ILE A 20 -3.75 0.93 12.52
CA ILE A 20 -2.96 -0.30 12.63
C ILE A 20 -3.87 -1.52 12.84
N GLU A 21 -4.86 -1.43 13.72
CA GLU A 21 -5.84 -2.49 13.98
C GLU A 21 -6.59 -2.87 12.70
N ARG A 22 -7.13 -1.89 11.97
CA ARG A 22 -7.78 -2.12 10.66
C ARG A 22 -6.86 -2.74 9.63
N ARG A 23 -5.56 -2.45 9.70
CA ARG A 23 -4.57 -3.03 8.80
C ARG A 23 -4.28 -4.49 9.16
N LEU A 24 -4.23 -4.81 10.45
CA LEU A 24 -4.07 -6.18 10.95
C LEU A 24 -5.29 -7.04 10.64
N GLU A 25 -6.49 -6.53 10.90
CA GLU A 25 -7.75 -7.22 10.59
C GLU A 25 -7.83 -7.56 9.10
N ARG A 26 -7.57 -6.59 8.22
CA ARG A 26 -7.52 -6.83 6.77
C ARG A 26 -6.44 -7.84 6.38
N ARG A 27 -5.30 -7.87 7.07
CA ARG A 27 -4.26 -8.88 6.83
C ARG A 27 -4.75 -10.28 7.22
N THR A 28 -5.35 -10.43 8.38
CA THR A 28 -5.93 -11.71 8.83
C THR A 28 -7.01 -12.19 7.85
N LEU A 29 -7.85 -11.29 7.35
CA LEU A 29 -8.85 -11.61 6.32
C LEU A 29 -8.20 -12.07 5.00
N ARG A 30 -7.13 -11.40 4.55
CA ARG A 30 -6.37 -11.84 3.37
C ARG A 30 -5.77 -13.23 3.55
N ASP A 31 -5.19 -13.50 4.71
CA ASP A 31 -4.44 -14.73 4.97
C ASP A 31 -5.39 -15.95 5.14
N THR A 32 -6.66 -15.71 5.48
CA THR A 32 -7.66 -16.77 5.72
C THR A 32 -8.63 -16.98 4.56
N GLN A 33 -8.76 -16.03 3.63
CA GLN A 33 -9.73 -16.09 2.53
C GLN A 33 -9.11 -16.31 1.15
N ASN A 34 -9.79 -17.11 0.32
CA ASN A 34 -9.47 -17.25 -1.09
C ASN A 34 -9.86 -15.98 -1.86
N PRO A 35 -8.91 -15.20 -2.41
CA PRO A 35 -9.22 -13.91 -3.03
C PRO A 35 -10.11 -14.02 -4.27
N TYR A 36 -10.16 -15.19 -4.91
CA TYR A 36 -10.93 -15.43 -6.13
C TYR A 36 -12.42 -15.69 -5.89
N GLU A 37 -12.82 -15.91 -4.64
CA GLU A 37 -14.22 -16.14 -4.24
C GLU A 37 -14.91 -14.84 -3.80
N LEU A 38 -14.15 -13.73 -3.67
CA LEU A 38 -14.66 -12.46 -3.17
C LEU A 38 -15.32 -11.62 -4.28
N PRO A 39 -16.43 -10.92 -3.95
CA PRO A 39 -16.93 -9.83 -4.78
C PRO A 39 -15.86 -8.77 -5.03
N ARG A 40 -15.88 -8.18 -6.23
CA ARG A 40 -14.86 -7.21 -6.67
C ARG A 40 -14.68 -6.03 -5.70
N SER A 41 -15.75 -5.53 -5.10
CA SER A 41 -15.67 -4.43 -4.12
C SER A 41 -14.89 -4.82 -2.86
N GLU A 42 -15.19 -5.99 -2.30
CA GLU A 42 -14.54 -6.51 -1.09
C GLU A 42 -13.08 -6.87 -1.36
N PHE A 43 -12.80 -7.47 -2.52
CA PHE A 43 -11.43 -7.70 -2.97
C PHE A 43 -10.64 -6.38 -3.02
N MET A 44 -11.22 -5.33 -3.60
CA MET A 44 -10.59 -4.01 -3.69
C MET A 44 -10.48 -3.29 -2.35
N ASP A 45 -11.23 -3.65 -1.32
CA ASP A 45 -11.06 -3.06 0.02
C ASP A 45 -10.02 -3.79 0.87
N ILE A 46 -9.86 -5.10 0.64
CA ILE A 46 -9.00 -5.99 1.44
C ILE A 46 -7.59 -6.12 0.82
N PHE A 47 -7.51 -6.25 -0.51
CA PHE A 47 -6.26 -6.53 -1.23
C PHE A 47 -5.67 -5.33 -1.96
N ARG A 48 -6.39 -4.21 -2.06
CA ARG A 48 -5.86 -3.01 -2.74
C ARG A 48 -4.63 -2.47 -2.01
N LEU A 49 -3.57 -2.32 -2.79
CA LEU A 49 -2.37 -1.60 -2.37
C LEU A 49 -2.68 -0.11 -2.34
N SER A 50 -2.17 0.59 -1.32
CA SER A 50 -2.26 2.05 -1.31
C SER A 50 -1.45 2.63 -2.47
N PRO A 51 -1.76 3.86 -2.93
CA PRO A 51 -0.98 4.53 -3.98
C PRO A 51 0.50 4.63 -3.63
N GLU A 52 0.83 4.94 -2.38
CA GLU A 52 2.20 5.06 -1.87
C GLU A 52 2.92 3.71 -1.97
N LEU A 53 2.26 2.65 -1.48
CA LEU A 53 2.85 1.31 -1.48
C LEU A 53 3.01 0.75 -2.90
N SER A 54 2.10 1.12 -3.81
CA SER A 54 2.20 0.81 -5.24
C SER A 54 3.37 1.54 -5.90
N MET A 55 3.56 2.82 -5.55
CA MET A 55 4.65 3.64 -6.06
C MET A 55 6.01 3.15 -5.55
N ASP A 56 6.11 2.83 -4.25
CA ASP A 56 7.30 2.23 -3.65
C ASP A 56 7.63 0.89 -4.28
N LEU A 57 6.64 0.01 -4.45
CA LEU A 57 6.82 -1.28 -5.11
C LEU A 57 7.34 -1.09 -6.55
N THR A 58 6.74 -0.18 -7.31
CA THR A 58 7.14 0.12 -8.69
C THR A 58 8.57 0.64 -8.74
N ASN A 59 8.93 1.58 -7.86
CA ASN A 59 10.28 2.14 -7.79
C ASN A 59 11.34 1.10 -7.40
N ASN A 60 11.01 0.18 -6.49
CA ASN A 60 11.91 -0.90 -6.10
C ASN A 60 12.10 -1.94 -7.22
N LEU A 61 11.05 -2.23 -7.99
CA LEU A 61 11.13 -3.17 -9.11
C LEU A 61 11.77 -2.55 -10.37
N ARG A 62 11.66 -1.23 -10.53
CA ARG A 62 12.13 -0.50 -11.72
C ARG A 62 13.57 -0.83 -12.15
N PRO A 63 14.57 -0.95 -11.26
CA PRO A 63 15.94 -1.30 -11.65
C PRO A 63 16.04 -2.68 -12.30
N PHE A 64 15.23 -3.64 -11.84
CA PHE A 64 15.23 -5.03 -12.32
C PHE A 64 14.39 -5.22 -13.58
N LEU A 65 13.45 -4.31 -13.83
CA LEU A 65 12.60 -4.29 -15.02
C LEU A 65 13.23 -3.52 -16.19
N LYS A 66 14.35 -2.84 -15.98
CA LYS A 66 15.14 -2.28 -17.08
C LYS A 66 15.72 -3.42 -17.90
N ARG A 67 15.08 -3.71 -19.03
CA ARG A 67 15.68 -4.54 -20.09
C ARG A 67 17.01 -3.93 -20.49
N ASP A 68 18.09 -4.71 -20.46
CA ASP A 68 19.26 -4.44 -21.29
C ASP A 68 18.80 -4.51 -22.74
N ARG A 69 18.55 -3.34 -23.34
CA ARG A 69 18.15 -3.23 -24.74
C ARG A 69 19.38 -3.49 -25.61
N ASN A 70 19.53 -4.74 -26.07
CA ASN A 70 20.53 -5.12 -27.08
C ASN A 70 20.28 -4.50 -28.47
N SER A 71 19.19 -3.76 -28.67
CA SER A 71 18.91 -3.07 -29.94
C SER A 71 19.29 -1.60 -29.83
N GLY A 72 20.35 -1.19 -30.53
CA GLY A 72 20.89 0.18 -30.56
C GLY A 72 20.07 1.20 -31.35
N ILE A 73 18.73 1.21 -31.20
CA ILE A 73 17.85 2.18 -31.87
C ILE A 73 17.40 3.25 -30.85
N PRO A 74 17.74 4.54 -31.08
CA PRO A 74 17.33 5.66 -30.21
C PRO A 74 15.82 5.94 -30.25
N VAL A 75 15.31 6.49 -29.15
CA VAL A 75 13.87 6.74 -28.89
C VAL A 75 13.28 7.88 -29.73
N GLU A 76 14.11 8.75 -30.29
CA GLU A 76 13.70 9.98 -30.98
C GLU A 76 13.06 9.74 -32.37
N ILE A 77 13.05 8.49 -32.86
CA ILE A 77 12.58 8.13 -34.21
C ILE A 77 11.29 7.26 -34.15
N GLN A 78 10.60 7.20 -33.00
CA GLN A 78 9.31 6.48 -32.88
C GLN A 78 8.09 7.41 -32.90
#